data_AF-A0A4Y2K2D0-F1
#
_entry.id   AF-A0A4Y2K2D0-F1
#
_cell.length_a   1.000
_cell.length_b   1.000
_cell.length_c   1.000
_cell.angle_alpha   90.00
_cell.angle_beta   90.00
_cell.angle_gamma   90.00
#
_symmetry.space_group_name_H-M   'P 1'
#
loop_
_entity.id
_entity.type
_entity.pdbx_description
1 polymer ?
#
loop_
_entity_poly.entity_id
_entity_poly.type
_entity_poly.pdbx_seq_one_letter_code
_entity_poly.pdbx_strand_id
1 'polypeptide(L)'
;MNDILAKVEAYFVPQRNITYERHNLFVFVQREGQYFDDFITELRKQHRNCDYGSLSDSVLVDQLVRGLRESRLCERLLRVPDIGY
;
A
#
# COMPACT_ATOMS: atom_id res chain seq x y z
N MET A 1 -33.55 6.68 -12.53
CA MET A 1 -32.64 7.80 -12.21
C MET A 1 -31.31 7.53 -12.93
N ASN A 2 -31.22 8.08 -14.15
CA ASN A 2 -30.04 8.31 -15.01
C ASN A 2 -28.93 7.25 -15.13
N ASP A 3 -29.20 6.14 -15.85
CA ASP A 3 -28.16 5.23 -16.40
C ASP A 3 -27.09 5.97 -17.23
N ILE A 4 -27.47 7.10 -17.84
CA ILE A 4 -26.56 7.96 -18.59
C ILE A 4 -25.51 8.58 -17.65
N LEU A 5 -25.90 8.98 -16.43
CA LEU A 5 -24.98 9.59 -15.47
C LEU A 5 -23.97 8.54 -14.97
N ALA A 6 -24.44 7.33 -14.66
CA ALA A 6 -23.57 6.22 -14.26
C ALA A 6 -22.58 5.80 -15.37
N LYS A 7 -23.02 5.80 -16.63
CA LYS A 7 -22.14 5.52 -17.78
C LYS A 7 -21.11 6.61 -18.04
N VAL A 8 -21.50 7.88 -17.86
CA VAL A 8 -20.58 9.02 -17.98
C VAL A 8 -19.55 8.97 -16.84
N GLU A 9 -19.98 8.75 -15.59
CA GLU A 9 -19.06 8.55 -14.47
C GLU A 9 -18.10 7.38 -14.72
N ALA A 10 -18.60 6.22 -15.16
CA ALA A 10 -17.74 5.07 -15.49
C ALA A 10 -16.75 5.32 -16.65
N TYR A 11 -17.11 6.20 -17.60
CA TYR A 11 -16.25 6.55 -18.74
C TYR A 11 -15.20 7.62 -18.39
N PHE A 12 -15.52 8.51 -17.45
CA PHE A 12 -14.65 9.61 -17.02
C PHE A 12 -13.90 9.34 -15.71
N VAL A 13 -14.17 8.23 -15.01
CA VAL A 13 -13.27 7.72 -13.98
C VAL A 13 -11.98 7.30 -14.70
N PRO A 14 -10.83 7.93 -14.43
CA PRO A 14 -9.57 7.32 -14.83
C PRO A 14 -9.56 5.96 -14.17
N GLN A 15 -9.69 4.89 -14.96
CA GLN A 15 -9.59 3.54 -14.43
C GLN A 15 -8.19 3.43 -13.85
N ARG A 16 -8.10 3.62 -12.53
CA ARG A 16 -6.86 3.54 -11.81
C ARG A 16 -6.30 2.17 -12.12
N ASN A 17 -5.15 2.14 -12.79
CA ASN A 17 -4.55 0.90 -13.21
C ASN A 17 -4.05 0.17 -11.96
N ILE A 18 -4.91 -0.68 -11.39
CA ILE A 18 -4.63 -1.39 -10.14
C ILE A 18 -3.35 -2.21 -10.27
N THR A 19 -3.09 -2.79 -11.44
CA THR A 19 -1.84 -3.51 -11.72
C THR A 19 -0.62 -2.60 -11.59
N TYR A 20 -0.70 -1.38 -12.12
CA TYR A 20 0.36 -0.37 -11.98
C TYR A 20 0.56 0.06 -10.52
N GLU A 21 -0.51 0.34 -9.79
CA GLU A 21 -0.43 0.73 -8.37
C GLU A 21 0.19 -0.37 -7.51
N ARG A 22 -0.24 -1.62 -7.74
CA ARG A 22 0.31 -2.81 -7.07
C ARG A 22 1.79 -3.02 -7.43
N HIS A 23 2.17 -2.78 -8.68
CA HIS A 23 3.56 -2.84 -9.10
C HIS A 23 4.41 -1.78 -8.38
N ASN A 24 3.89 -0.56 -8.25
CA ASN A 24 4.56 0.53 -7.52
C ASN A 24 4.62 0.29 -6.01
N LEU A 25 3.67 -0.45 -5.44
CA LEU A 25 3.69 -0.86 -4.03
C LEU A 25 4.67 -2.00 -3.77
N PHE A 26 4.67 -3.05 -4.61
CA PHE A 26 5.88 -3.86 -4.83
C PHE A 26 7.01 -2.89 -5.25
N VAL A 27 8.29 -3.18 -5.36
CA VAL A 27 9.35 -2.13 -5.52
C VAL A 27 9.41 -0.94 -4.51
N PHE A 28 8.37 -0.59 -3.72
CA PHE A 28 8.40 0.50 -2.73
C PHE A 28 9.28 0.12 -1.55
N VAL A 29 10.40 0.84 -1.39
CA VAL A 29 11.40 0.58 -0.36
C VAL A 29 11.81 1.90 0.31
N GLN A 30 12.19 1.81 1.58
CA GLN A 30 12.68 2.94 2.35
C GLN A 30 13.95 3.49 1.68
N ARG A 31 14.02 4.81 1.52
CA ARG A 31 15.19 5.50 0.96
C ARG A 31 16.30 5.61 2.00
N GLU A 32 17.53 5.81 1.56
CA GLU A 32 18.65 6.08 2.46
C GLU A 32 18.41 7.39 3.22
N GLY A 33 18.59 7.36 4.55
CA GLY A 33 18.31 8.52 5.41
C GLY A 33 16.84 8.85 5.65
N GLN A 34 15.88 8.09 5.08
CA GLN A 34 14.46 8.31 5.33
C GLN A 34 14.06 7.77 6.70
N TYR A 35 13.33 8.57 7.49
CA TYR A 35 12.78 8.13 8.76
C TYR A 35 11.68 7.08 8.58
N PHE A 36 11.54 6.20 9.56
CA PHE A 36 10.50 5.16 9.58
C PHE A 36 9.09 5.75 9.44
N ASP A 37 8.80 6.84 10.18
CA ASP A 37 7.48 7.47 10.19
C ASP A 37 7.10 8.06 8.82
N ASP A 38 8.09 8.64 8.11
CA ASP A 38 7.90 9.11 6.74
C ASP A 38 7.63 7.95 5.79
N PHE A 39 8.41 6.87 5.93
CA PHE A 39 8.26 5.67 5.10
C PHE A 39 6.88 5.03 5.26
N ILE A 40 6.42 4.77 6.49
CA ILE A 40 5.10 4.16 6.72
C ILE A 40 3.95 5.08 6.27
N THR A 41 4.13 6.40 6.37
CA THR A 41 3.16 7.38 5.89
C THR A 41 3.03 7.36 4.38
N GLU A 42 4.15 7.33 3.66
CA GLU A 42 4.16 7.21 2.19
C GLU A 42 3.65 5.84 1.73
N LEU A 43 4.06 4.77 2.40
CA LEU A 43 3.59 3.40 2.13
C LEU A 43 2.07 3.29 2.24
N ARG A 44 1.47 3.82 3.32
CA ARG A 44 0.01 3.85 3.51
C ARG A 44 -0.70 4.67 2.43
N LYS A 45 -0.09 5.78 1.99
CA LYS A 45 -0.63 6.58 0.87
C LYS A 45 -0.70 5.76 -0.41
N GLN A 46 0.38 5.05 -0.76
CA GLN A 46 0.45 4.22 -1.96
C GLN A 46 -0.46 2.98 -1.86
N HIS A 47 -0.52 2.36 -0.69
CA HIS A 47 -1.34 1.16 -0.44
C HIS A 47 -2.84 1.38 -0.70
N ARG A 48 -3.37 2.57 -0.34
CA ARG A 48 -4.77 2.96 -0.62
C ARG A 48 -5.12 2.90 -2.11
N ASN A 49 -4.11 2.87 -2.98
CA ASN A 49 -4.29 2.79 -4.42
C ASN A 49 -4.40 1.37 -5.01
N CYS A 50 -4.17 0.33 -4.20
CA CYS A 50 -3.91 -1.01 -4.72
C CYS A 50 -5.10 -1.97 -4.67
N ASP A 51 -6.20 -1.57 -4.03
CA ASP A 51 -7.47 -2.34 -3.97
C ASP A 51 -7.28 -3.82 -3.61
N TYR A 52 -6.76 -4.10 -2.41
CA TYR A 52 -6.52 -5.47 -1.92
C TYR A 52 -7.72 -6.11 -1.20
N GLY A 53 -8.82 -5.36 -1.02
CA GLY A 53 -10.00 -5.85 -0.31
C GLY A 53 -9.66 -6.41 1.08
N SER A 54 -10.07 -7.65 1.35
CA SER A 54 -9.85 -8.32 2.64
C SER A 54 -8.38 -8.58 2.98
N LEU A 55 -7.47 -8.48 2.01
CA LEU A 55 -6.03 -8.66 2.21
C LEU A 55 -5.28 -7.35 2.50
N SER A 56 -6.00 -6.23 2.62
CA SER A 56 -5.44 -4.89 2.86
C SER A 56 -4.37 -4.89 3.96
N ASP A 57 -4.71 -5.38 5.14
CA ASP A 57 -3.84 -5.19 6.30
C ASP A 57 -2.64 -6.14 6.27
N SER A 58 -2.85 -7.38 5.83
CA SER A 58 -1.76 -8.34 5.63
C SER A 58 -0.75 -7.85 4.59
N VAL A 59 -1.22 -7.29 3.46
CA VAL A 59 -0.33 -6.81 2.40
C VAL A 59 0.43 -5.55 2.85
N LEU A 60 -0.21 -4.67 3.62
CA LEU A 60 0.46 -3.51 4.19
C LEU A 60 1.60 -3.92 5.12
N VAL A 61 1.37 -4.92 5.98
CA VAL A 61 2.40 -5.48 6.89
C VAL A 61 3.53 -6.14 6.10
N ASP A 62 3.20 -6.99 5.13
CA ASP A 62 4.20 -7.66 4.29
C ASP A 62 5.07 -6.65 3.57
N GLN A 63 4.47 -5.60 3.01
CA GLN A 63 5.20 -4.56 2.30
C GLN A 63 6.02 -3.68 3.25
N LEU A 64 5.54 -3.43 4.46
CA LEU A 64 6.31 -2.73 5.49
C LEU A 64 7.58 -3.53 5.82
N VAL A 65 7.45 -4.83 6.12
CA VAL A 65 8.60 -5.69 6.44
C VAL A 65 9.57 -5.79 5.26
N ARG A 66 9.04 -5.96 4.03
CA ARG A 66 9.84 -6.09 2.82
C ARG A 66 10.57 -4.80 2.44
N GLY A 67 9.94 -3.66 2.67
CA GLY A 67 10.42 -2.35 2.21
C GLY A 67 11.38 -1.64 3.18
N LEU A 68 11.46 -2.07 4.43
CA LEU A 68 12.37 -1.49 5.42
C LEU A 68 13.84 -1.86 5.16
N ARG A 69 14.74 -0.89 5.35
CA ARG A 69 16.19 -1.13 5.25
C ARG A 69 16.80 -1.66 6.54
N GLU A 70 16.23 -1.28 7.68
CA GLU A 70 16.77 -1.64 9.00
C GLU A 70 16.34 -3.06 9.42
N SER A 71 17.25 -4.02 9.25
CA SER A 71 17.04 -5.43 9.60
C SER A 71 16.62 -5.64 11.06
N ARG A 72 17.12 -4.83 12.00
CA ARG A 72 16.74 -4.91 13.42
C ARG A 72 15.28 -4.49 13.68
N LEU A 73 14.76 -3.54 12.91
CA LEU A 73 13.35 -3.15 12.97
C LEU A 73 12.46 -4.25 12.37
N CYS A 74 12.87 -4.83 11.24
CA CYS A 74 12.19 -5.98 10.65
C CYS A 74 12.14 -7.17 11.62
N GLU A 75 13.26 -7.53 12.26
CA GLU A 75 13.32 -8.61 13.24
C GLU A 75 12.40 -8.38 14.43
N ARG A 76 12.24 -7.13 14.88
CA ARG A 76 11.31 -6.80 15.98
C ARG A 76 9.86 -6.89 15.55
N LEU A 77 9.52 -6.38 14.36
CA LEU A 77 8.17 -6.46 13.80
C LEU A 77 7.75 -7.91 13.57
N LEU A 78 8.64 -8.75 13.05
CA LEU A 78 8.41 -10.18 12.81
C LEU A 78 8.24 -11.02 14.09
N ARG A 79 8.60 -10.49 15.27
CA ARG A 79 8.42 -11.17 16.57
C ARG A 79 7.07 -10.89 17.23
N VAL A 80 6.28 -9.96 16.69
CA VAL A 80 4.94 -9.66 17.20
C VAL A 80 3.94 -10.52 16.44
N PRO A 81 3.33 -11.54 17.07
CA PRO A 81 2.24 -12.27 16.44
C PRO A 81 1.04 -11.32 16.38
N ASP A 82 0.52 -11.12 15.16
CA ASP A 82 -0.49 -10.12 14.80
C ASP A 82 -0.08 -8.67 15.09
N ILE A 83 0.55 -8.05 14.09
CA ILE A 83 0.70 -6.59 14.04
C ILE A 83 -0.67 -5.99 13.68
N GLY A 84 -1.58 -5.95 14.66
CA GLY A 84 -2.87 -5.29 14.52
C GLY A 84 -2.68 -3.78 14.34
N TYR A 85 -2.97 -3.28 13.15
CA TYR A 85 -3.14 -1.86 12.84
C TYR A 85 -4.58 -1.61 12.41
#